data_AF-A0A6G3MGI1-F1
#
_entry.id   AF-A0A6G3MGI1-F1
#
_cell.length_a   1.000
_cell.length_b   1.000
_cell.length_c   1.000
_cell.angle_alpha   90.00
_cell.angle_beta   90.00
_cell.angle_gamma   90.00
#
_symmetry.space_group_name_H-M   'P 1'
#
loop_
_entity.id
_entity.type
_entity.pdbx_description
1 polymer ?
#
loop_
_entity_poly.entity_id
_entity_poly.type
_entity_poly.pdbx_seq_one_letter_code
_entity_poly.pdbx_strand_id
1 'polypeptide(L)'
;MRSDIIPIYPYRDDALLLFDAFHTYVKEILALYYDNLKKLKEDYEVQNWAKELTCSTGASIKGVFGNGSFDKLEDLEKTITSILYMSFIHHPAIALPQYDNYCSFTTYSTLLMRDPPLHGISSNNWPNQLIFLPTKNKCVEMLAINMALSDREANGVGNFNIQYLYDHKAIDIKKRLITQLRHISHVINDRNAVRKIKYNYLNPISTKSN
;
A
#
# COMPACT_ATOMS: atom_id res chain seq x y z
N MET A 1 -12.92 -7.09 11.51
CA MET A 1 -13.44 -7.88 10.37
C MET A 1 -13.37 -9.35 10.76
N ARG A 2 -14.40 -10.15 10.51
CA ARG A 2 -14.47 -11.57 10.92
C ARG A 2 -13.53 -12.43 10.05
N SER A 3 -12.39 -12.85 10.61
CA SER A 3 -11.37 -13.66 9.91
C SER A 3 -11.81 -15.10 9.68
N ASP A 4 -12.83 -15.56 10.39
CA ASP A 4 -13.47 -16.87 10.32
C ASP A 4 -14.18 -17.15 8.98
N ILE A 5 -14.62 -16.10 8.27
CA ILE A 5 -15.36 -16.24 7.01
C ILE A 5 -14.41 -16.47 5.82
N ILE A 6 -13.27 -15.79 5.80
CA ILE A 6 -12.23 -15.95 4.77
C ILE A 6 -10.90 -16.16 5.51
N PRO A 7 -10.55 -17.42 5.84
CA PRO A 7 -9.44 -17.72 6.74
C PRO A 7 -8.07 -17.48 6.10
N ILE A 8 -7.96 -17.58 4.77
CA ILE A 8 -6.71 -17.36 4.04
C ILE A 8 -6.85 -16.05 3.26
N TYR A 9 -6.45 -14.93 3.87
CA TYR A 9 -6.38 -13.66 3.17
C TYR A 9 -5.13 -12.86 3.57
N PRO A 10 -3.95 -13.25 3.04
CA PRO A 10 -2.66 -12.70 3.47
C PRO A 10 -2.57 -11.17 3.38
N TYR A 11 -3.05 -10.59 2.28
CA TYR A 11 -3.11 -9.14 2.13
C TYR A 11 -3.82 -8.46 3.29
N ARG A 12 -5.05 -8.89 3.62
CA ARG A 12 -5.83 -8.32 4.75
C ARG A 12 -5.06 -8.48 6.06
N ASP A 13 -4.59 -9.70 6.33
CA ASP A 13 -4.02 -10.05 7.63
C ASP A 13 -2.71 -9.32 7.91
N ASP A 14 -1.94 -9.00 6.86
CA ASP A 14 -0.66 -8.31 6.96
C ASP A 14 -0.86 -6.77 6.86
N ALA A 15 -1.77 -6.31 6.00
CA ALA A 15 -2.11 -4.89 5.86
C ALA A 15 -2.75 -4.31 7.13
N LEU A 16 -3.62 -5.07 7.83
CA LEU A 16 -4.23 -4.61 9.07
C LEU A 16 -3.19 -4.39 10.17
N LEU A 17 -2.20 -5.28 10.30
CA LEU A 17 -1.12 -5.13 11.28
C LEU A 17 -0.31 -3.85 11.02
N LEU A 18 0.03 -3.59 9.74
CA LEU A 18 0.76 -2.38 9.36
C LEU A 18 -0.10 -1.13 9.56
N PHE A 19 -1.38 -1.18 9.17
CA PHE A 19 -2.32 -0.08 9.33
C PHE A 19 -2.43 0.32 10.81
N ASP A 20 -2.63 -0.65 11.70
CA ASP A 20 -2.72 -0.40 13.13
C ASP A 20 -1.42 0.22 13.68
N ALA A 21 -0.25 -0.27 13.26
CA ALA A 21 1.03 0.28 13.67
C ALA A 21 1.23 1.74 13.21
N PHE A 22 0.90 2.06 11.96
CA PHE A 22 0.98 3.43 11.44
C PHE A 22 -0.06 4.35 12.09
N HIS A 23 -1.29 3.87 12.29
CA HIS A 23 -2.35 4.63 12.95
C HIS A 23 -1.96 5.00 14.39
N THR A 24 -1.44 4.03 15.15
CA THR A 24 -0.90 4.30 16.51
C THR A 24 0.23 5.31 16.48
N TYR A 25 1.19 5.18 15.54
CA TYR A 25 2.29 6.13 15.39
C TYR A 25 1.80 7.55 15.10
N VAL A 26 0.90 7.71 14.12
CA VAL A 26 0.31 9.00 13.75
C VAL A 26 -0.41 9.62 14.94
N LYS A 27 -1.24 8.83 15.63
CA LYS A 27 -1.98 9.28 16.81
C LYS A 27 -1.05 9.78 17.92
N GLU A 28 0.01 9.04 18.24
CA GLU A 28 0.97 9.44 19.27
C GLU A 28 1.74 10.72 18.88
N ILE A 29 2.15 10.85 17.62
CA ILE A 29 2.82 12.05 17.11
C ILE A 29 1.89 13.26 17.15
N LEU A 30 0.67 13.13 16.63
CA LEU A 30 -0.27 14.25 16.59
C LEU A 30 -0.71 14.68 17.98
N ALA A 31 -0.94 13.75 18.91
CA ALA A 31 -1.26 14.08 20.30
C ALA A 31 -0.09 14.80 21.03
N LEU A 32 1.16 14.56 20.61
CA LEU A 32 2.32 15.27 21.16
C LEU A 32 2.33 16.76 20.75
N TYR A 33 2.01 17.06 19.49
CA TYR A 33 2.07 18.44 18.96
C TYR A 33 0.77 19.22 19.15
N TYR A 34 -0.38 18.54 19.07
CA TYR A 34 -1.72 19.09 19.27
C TYR A 34 -2.31 18.63 20.60
N ASP A 35 -1.60 18.90 21.69
CA ASP A 35 -2.05 18.63 23.07
C ASP A 35 -3.34 19.35 23.47
N ASN A 36 -3.78 20.32 22.66
CA ASN A 36 -5.05 21.00 22.79
C ASN A 36 -5.64 21.27 21.40
N LEU A 37 -6.98 21.21 21.29
CA LEU A 37 -7.69 21.42 20.03
C LEU A 37 -7.54 22.85 19.49
N LYS A 38 -7.25 23.83 20.35
CA LYS A 38 -7.07 25.22 19.93
C LYS A 38 -5.83 25.35 19.03
N LYS A 39 -4.72 24.68 19.35
CA LYS A 39 -3.52 24.62 18.50
C LYS A 39 -3.84 24.11 17.11
N LEU A 40 -4.64 23.05 16.99
CA LEU A 40 -5.03 22.49 15.69
C LEU A 40 -5.89 23.46 14.87
N LYS A 41 -6.84 24.13 15.53
CA LYS A 41 -7.74 25.09 14.87
C LYS A 41 -7.04 26.38 14.45
N GLU A 42 -6.03 26.80 15.20
CA GLU A 42 -5.25 28.01 14.93
C GLU A 42 -4.05 27.74 14.00
N ASP A 43 -3.73 26.47 13.73
CA ASP A 43 -2.71 26.07 12.76
C ASP A 43 -3.19 26.35 11.33
N TYR A 44 -2.88 27.55 10.84
CA TYR A 44 -3.31 27.99 9.52
C TYR A 44 -2.74 27.11 8.39
N GLU A 45 -1.58 26.47 8.59
CA GLU A 45 -0.96 25.61 7.57
C GLU A 45 -1.77 24.33 7.40
N VAL A 46 -2.10 23.67 8.51
CA VAL A 46 -2.93 22.46 8.51
C VAL A 46 -4.35 22.74 8.05
N GLN A 47 -4.95 23.86 8.46
CA GLN A 47 -6.30 24.22 8.00
C GLN A 47 -6.32 24.57 6.51
N ASN A 48 -5.29 25.25 5.99
CA ASN A 48 -5.20 25.51 4.55
C ASN A 48 -4.91 24.24 3.75
N TRP A 49 -4.12 23.31 4.30
CA TRP A 49 -3.92 22.00 3.69
C TRP A 49 -5.25 21.22 3.59
N ALA A 50 -6.08 21.22 4.64
CA ALA A 50 -7.41 20.61 4.61
C ALA A 50 -8.27 21.17 3.47
N LYS A 51 -8.29 22.50 3.32
CA LYS A 51 -9.01 23.18 2.23
C LYS A 51 -8.45 22.80 0.88
N GLU A 52 -7.14 22.83 0.70
CA GLU A 52 -6.47 22.51 -0.57
C GLU A 52 -6.80 21.09 -1.04
N LEU A 53 -6.86 20.12 -0.11
CA LEU A 53 -7.22 18.74 -0.43
C LEU A 53 -8.64 18.62 -1.02
N THR A 54 -9.58 19.44 -0.57
CA THR A 54 -11.01 19.34 -0.94
C THR A 54 -11.46 20.34 -1.99
N CYS A 55 -10.73 21.45 -2.15
CA CYS A 55 -11.12 22.56 -3.01
C CYS A 55 -11.19 22.13 -4.48
N SER A 56 -12.20 22.63 -5.21
CA SER A 56 -12.36 22.35 -6.64
C SER A 56 -11.24 22.91 -7.51
N THR A 57 -10.58 23.97 -7.06
CA THR A 57 -9.39 24.53 -7.73
C THR A 57 -8.08 23.93 -7.21
N GLY A 58 -8.13 23.12 -6.16
CA GLY A 58 -7.00 22.38 -5.60
C GLY A 58 -7.03 20.91 -6.01
N ALA A 59 -6.86 20.00 -5.04
CA ALA A 59 -6.81 18.57 -5.33
C ALA A 59 -8.19 17.93 -5.56
N SER A 60 -9.28 18.57 -5.12
CA SER A 60 -10.67 18.11 -5.30
C SER A 60 -10.91 16.65 -4.87
N ILE A 61 -10.20 16.22 -3.81
CA ILE A 61 -10.28 14.86 -3.28
C ILE A 61 -11.59 14.71 -2.52
N LYS A 62 -12.40 13.75 -2.96
CA LYS A 62 -13.66 13.41 -2.29
C LYS A 62 -13.39 12.54 -1.07
N GLY A 63 -14.16 12.76 0.00
CA GLY A 63 -14.13 11.92 1.19
C GLY A 63 -12.96 12.17 2.13
N VAL A 64 -12.26 13.30 2.00
CA VAL A 64 -11.28 13.75 3.01
C VAL A 64 -12.01 14.00 4.33
N PHE A 65 -11.48 13.45 5.43
CA PHE A 65 -12.06 13.63 6.76
C PHE A 65 -12.08 15.11 7.14
N GLY A 66 -13.09 15.55 7.90
CA GLY A 66 -13.29 16.97 8.20
C GLY A 66 -13.80 17.85 7.04
N ASN A 67 -13.83 17.34 5.80
CA ASN A 67 -14.41 18.01 4.62
C ASN A 67 -13.94 19.47 4.43
N GLY A 68 -12.62 19.67 4.43
CA GLY A 68 -12.00 20.99 4.20
C GLY A 68 -11.61 21.75 5.46
N SER A 69 -11.84 21.18 6.65
CA SER A 69 -11.40 21.73 7.94
C SER A 69 -11.05 20.59 8.90
N PHE A 70 -9.89 20.66 9.57
CA PHE A 70 -9.53 19.69 10.60
C PHE A 70 -9.90 20.24 11.98
N ASP A 71 -11.18 20.15 12.33
CA ASP A 71 -11.71 20.63 13.61
C ASP A 71 -11.52 19.64 14.77
N LYS A 72 -11.34 18.36 14.44
CA LYS A 72 -11.04 17.27 15.37
C LYS A 72 -9.70 16.65 15.01
N LEU A 73 -8.91 16.31 16.03
CA LEU A 73 -7.63 15.64 15.82
C LEU A 73 -7.80 14.32 15.07
N GLU A 74 -8.90 13.61 15.32
CA GLU A 74 -9.25 12.35 14.65
C GLU A 74 -9.37 12.49 13.12
N ASP A 75 -9.84 13.64 12.61
CA ASP A 75 -9.95 13.86 11.16
C ASP A 75 -8.56 13.96 10.51
N LEU A 76 -7.62 14.63 11.19
CA LEU A 76 -6.23 14.72 10.77
C LEU A 76 -5.51 13.37 10.90
N GLU A 77 -5.72 12.66 12.01
CA GLU A 77 -5.19 11.32 12.27
C GLU A 77 -5.57 10.36 11.14
N LYS A 78 -6.86 10.29 10.80
CA LYS A 78 -7.37 9.42 9.74
C LYS A 78 -6.85 9.81 8.36
N THR A 79 -6.75 11.11 8.08
CA THR A 79 -6.24 11.60 6.78
C THR A 79 -4.77 11.23 6.60
N ILE A 80 -3.91 11.52 7.59
CA ILE A 80 -2.48 11.19 7.51
C ILE A 80 -2.28 9.67 7.47
N THR A 81 -3.02 8.91 8.28
CA THR A 81 -2.96 7.44 8.27
C THR A 81 -3.36 6.88 6.90
N SER A 82 -4.35 7.46 6.23
CA SER A 82 -4.75 7.05 4.88
C SER A 82 -3.65 7.32 3.85
N ILE A 83 -2.93 8.43 3.95
CA ILE A 83 -1.77 8.73 3.10
C ILE A 83 -0.66 7.70 3.34
N LEU A 84 -0.32 7.43 4.60
CA LEU A 84 0.67 6.41 4.94
C LEU A 84 0.28 5.02 4.44
N TYR A 85 -1.00 4.66 4.56
CA TYR A 85 -1.52 3.40 4.03
C TYR A 85 -1.32 3.32 2.51
N MET A 86 -1.66 4.37 1.76
CA MET A 86 -1.48 4.38 0.31
C MET A 86 -0.02 4.21 -0.09
N SER A 87 0.89 4.91 0.58
CA SER A 87 2.33 4.88 0.28
C SER A 87 3.04 3.61 0.73
N PHE A 88 2.76 3.12 1.94
CA PHE A 88 3.57 2.08 2.59
C PHE A 88 2.92 0.70 2.62
N ILE A 89 1.62 0.61 2.33
CA ILE A 89 0.89 -0.66 2.34
C ILE A 89 0.32 -0.93 0.95
N HIS A 90 -0.53 -0.04 0.45
CA HIS A 90 -1.24 -0.28 -0.80
C HIS A 90 -0.30 -0.33 -2.01
N HIS A 91 0.57 0.68 -2.17
CA HIS A 91 1.48 0.73 -3.30
C HIS A 91 2.40 -0.51 -3.39
N PRO A 92 3.12 -0.92 -2.32
CA PRO A 92 3.90 -2.16 -2.37
C PRO A 92 3.07 -3.42 -2.66
N ALA A 93 1.85 -3.51 -2.12
CA ALA A 93 0.97 -4.66 -2.33
C ALA A 93 0.53 -4.86 -3.79
N ILE A 94 0.54 -3.79 -4.62
CA ILE A 94 0.17 -3.87 -6.04
C ILE A 94 1.37 -3.75 -6.98
N ALA A 95 2.48 -3.16 -6.53
CA ALA A 95 3.68 -2.94 -7.34
C ALA A 95 4.62 -4.16 -7.32
N LEU A 96 4.93 -4.67 -6.13
CA LEU A 96 5.90 -5.76 -5.98
C LEU A 96 5.46 -7.10 -6.59
N PRO A 97 4.16 -7.47 -6.62
CA PRO A 97 3.73 -8.72 -7.27
C PRO A 97 3.72 -8.68 -8.80
N GLN A 98 3.99 -7.52 -9.44
CA GLN A 98 3.82 -7.38 -10.88
C GLN A 98 4.69 -8.36 -11.67
N TYR A 99 5.95 -8.52 -11.28
CA TYR A 99 6.85 -9.46 -11.93
C TYR A 99 6.41 -10.91 -11.70
N ASP A 100 6.08 -11.26 -10.45
CA ASP A 100 5.73 -12.63 -10.07
C ASP A 100 4.40 -13.11 -10.70
N ASN A 101 3.43 -12.21 -10.87
CA ASN A 101 2.07 -12.57 -11.30
C ASN A 101 1.72 -12.11 -12.71
N TYR A 102 2.20 -10.94 -13.15
CA TYR A 102 1.77 -10.32 -14.40
C TYR A 102 2.68 -10.65 -15.59
N CYS A 103 3.86 -11.24 -15.34
CA CYS A 103 4.76 -11.71 -16.40
C CYS A 103 4.39 -13.07 -16.98
N SER A 104 3.34 -13.71 -16.47
CA SER A 104 2.74 -14.89 -17.10
C SER A 104 1.65 -14.47 -18.09
N PHE A 105 2.05 -14.23 -19.34
CA PHE A 105 1.16 -13.68 -20.37
C PHE A 105 -0.01 -14.60 -20.76
N THR A 106 0.04 -15.88 -20.41
CA THR A 106 -1.07 -16.83 -20.64
C THR A 106 -2.09 -16.81 -19.52
N THR A 107 -1.70 -16.46 -18.29
CA THR A 107 -2.59 -16.43 -17.12
C THR A 107 -3.04 -15.02 -16.77
N TYR A 108 -2.25 -14.00 -17.11
CA TYR A 108 -2.50 -12.60 -16.78
C TYR A 108 -2.04 -11.69 -17.94
N SER A 109 -2.76 -11.75 -19.06
CA SER A 109 -2.48 -10.84 -20.18
C SER A 109 -3.07 -9.46 -19.93
N THR A 110 -2.23 -8.42 -19.87
CA THR A 110 -2.72 -7.03 -19.74
C THR A 110 -3.21 -6.44 -21.06
N LEU A 111 -3.02 -7.15 -22.17
CA LEU A 111 -3.46 -6.76 -23.50
C LEU A 111 -3.99 -7.96 -24.27
N LEU A 112 -5.11 -7.77 -24.98
CA LEU A 112 -5.58 -8.71 -25.99
C LEU A 112 -5.41 -8.11 -27.39
N MET A 113 -4.96 -8.93 -28.34
CA MET A 113 -4.69 -8.52 -29.72
C MET A 113 -5.91 -8.66 -30.64
N ARG A 114 -7.02 -9.19 -30.13
CA ARG A 114 -8.26 -9.46 -30.85
C ARG A 114 -9.46 -9.22 -29.95
N ASP A 115 -10.60 -8.92 -30.57
CA ASP A 115 -11.87 -8.75 -29.87
C ASP A 115 -12.33 -10.05 -29.22
N PRO A 116 -13.01 -9.97 -28.06
CA PRO A 116 -13.56 -11.16 -27.43
C PRO A 116 -14.56 -11.87 -28.37
N PRO A 117 -14.68 -13.20 -28.30
CA PRO A 117 -15.64 -13.94 -29.10
C PRO A 117 -17.08 -13.45 -28.85
N LEU A 118 -17.81 -13.13 -29.92
CA LEU A 118 -19.19 -12.63 -29.83
C LEU A 118 -20.24 -13.73 -29.61
N HIS A 119 -19.86 -14.98 -29.81
CA HIS A 119 -20.73 -16.15 -29.66
C HIS A 119 -20.01 -17.25 -28.87
N GLY A 120 -20.80 -18.12 -28.24
CA GLY A 120 -20.26 -19.27 -27.50
C GLY A 120 -19.41 -20.14 -28.41
N ILE A 121 -18.15 -20.33 -28.03
CA ILE A 121 -17.22 -21.20 -28.75
C ILE A 121 -17.47 -22.65 -28.28
N SER A 122 -17.81 -23.55 -29.20
CA SER A 122 -17.87 -24.98 -28.87
C SER A 122 -16.47 -25.55 -28.69
N SER A 123 -16.31 -26.54 -27.81
CA SER A 123 -15.01 -27.22 -27.58
C SER A 123 -14.39 -27.79 -28.87
N ASN A 124 -15.23 -28.11 -29.86
CA ASN A 124 -14.82 -28.69 -31.15
C ASN A 124 -14.36 -27.64 -32.17
N ASN A 125 -14.56 -26.34 -31.91
CA ASN A 125 -14.15 -25.25 -32.79
C ASN A 125 -13.37 -24.17 -32.01
N TRP A 126 -12.60 -24.60 -31.01
CA TRP A 126 -11.84 -23.67 -30.17
C TRP A 126 -10.71 -23.01 -30.99
N PRO A 127 -10.74 -21.68 -31.22
CA PRO A 127 -9.71 -21.01 -31.99
C PRO A 127 -8.38 -21.05 -31.24
N ASN A 128 -7.27 -21.00 -31.97
CA ASN A 128 -5.95 -20.91 -31.35
C ASN A 128 -5.89 -19.71 -30.40
N GLN A 129 -5.84 -19.95 -29.09
CA GLN A 129 -5.87 -18.91 -28.06
C GLN A 129 -4.69 -17.95 -28.17
N LEU A 130 -3.57 -18.40 -28.73
CA LEU A 130 -2.36 -17.59 -28.88
C LEU A 130 -2.58 -16.36 -29.78
N ILE A 131 -3.60 -16.36 -30.64
CA ILE A 131 -3.91 -15.21 -31.49
C ILE A 131 -4.44 -14.01 -30.70
N PHE A 132 -4.97 -14.25 -29.50
CA PHE A 132 -5.47 -13.21 -28.60
C PHE A 132 -4.35 -12.65 -27.72
N LEU A 133 -3.26 -13.39 -27.53
CA LEU A 133 -2.16 -12.99 -26.67
C LEU A 133 -1.24 -11.95 -27.34
N PRO A 134 -0.49 -11.16 -26.55
CA PRO A 134 0.47 -10.20 -27.08
C PRO A 134 1.53 -10.88 -27.93
N THR A 135 2.08 -10.13 -28.90
CA THR A 135 3.23 -10.60 -29.68
C THR A 135 4.46 -10.73 -28.78
N LYS A 136 5.45 -11.52 -29.23
CA LYS A 136 6.71 -11.71 -28.49
C LYS A 136 7.36 -10.40 -28.06
N ASN A 137 7.42 -9.41 -28.96
CA ASN A 137 8.01 -8.10 -28.66
C ASN A 137 7.25 -7.37 -27.54
N LYS A 138 5.91 -7.38 -27.59
CA LYS A 138 5.07 -6.79 -26.54
C LYS A 138 5.26 -7.51 -25.20
N CYS A 139 5.37 -8.84 -25.21
CA CYS A 139 5.68 -9.59 -24.00
C CYS A 139 7.03 -9.17 -23.39
N VAL A 140 8.06 -8.98 -24.21
CA VAL A 140 9.39 -8.51 -23.74
C VAL A 140 9.32 -7.10 -23.17
N GLU A 141 8.62 -6.18 -23.83
CA GLU A 141 8.42 -4.81 -23.33
C GLU A 141 7.68 -4.81 -21.98
N MET A 142 6.58 -5.57 -21.89
CA MET A 142 5.82 -5.71 -20.64
C MET A 142 6.64 -6.36 -19.53
N LEU A 143 7.45 -7.37 -19.86
CA LEU A 143 8.35 -8.01 -18.90
C LEU A 143 9.33 -6.99 -18.31
N ALA A 144 9.94 -6.16 -19.16
CA ALA A 144 10.87 -5.12 -18.73
C ALA A 144 10.19 -4.09 -17.81
N ILE A 145 8.97 -3.63 -18.16
CA ILE A 145 8.20 -2.69 -17.34
C ILE A 145 7.85 -3.31 -15.98
N ASN A 146 7.25 -4.50 -15.95
CA ASN A 146 6.86 -5.14 -14.69
C ASN A 146 8.07 -5.46 -13.81
N MET A 147 9.20 -5.84 -14.40
CA MET A 147 10.45 -6.03 -13.66
C MET A 147 10.94 -4.74 -13.02
N ALA A 148 10.94 -3.63 -13.76
CA ALA A 148 11.34 -2.32 -13.24
C ALA A 148 10.40 -1.81 -12.13
N LEU A 149 9.08 -2.03 -12.28
CA LEU A 149 8.07 -1.61 -11.30
C LEU A 149 8.00 -2.50 -10.05
N SER A 150 8.52 -3.73 -10.13
CA SER A 150 8.57 -4.67 -9.01
C SER A 150 9.85 -4.58 -8.18
N ASP A 151 10.82 -3.77 -8.62
CA ASP A 151 12.08 -3.65 -7.91
C ASP A 151 11.84 -3.09 -6.51
N ARG A 152 12.40 -3.75 -5.51
CA ARG A 152 12.26 -3.33 -4.12
C ARG A 152 13.29 -2.26 -3.83
N GLU A 153 12.85 -1.14 -3.26
CA GLU A 153 13.80 -0.28 -2.55
C GLU A 153 14.57 -1.11 -1.52
N ALA A 154 15.90 -1.07 -1.61
CA ALA A 154 16.80 -1.92 -0.83
C ALA A 154 16.61 -1.74 0.69
N ASN A 155 16.07 -0.59 1.11
CA ASN A 155 16.05 -0.15 2.49
C ASN A 155 14.79 -0.59 3.26
N GLY A 156 13.71 -1.01 2.57
CA GLY A 156 12.44 -1.37 3.22
C GLY A 156 11.76 -0.19 3.94
N VAL A 157 10.50 -0.39 4.33
CA VAL A 157 9.65 0.66 4.92
C VAL A 157 10.13 1.08 6.32
N GLY A 158 10.86 0.21 7.03
CA GLY A 158 11.39 0.51 8.35
C GLY A 158 12.62 1.43 8.38
N ASN A 159 13.21 1.76 7.22
CA ASN A 159 14.47 2.50 7.18
C ASN A 159 14.28 3.99 6.94
N PHE A 160 13.92 4.70 8.00
CA PHE A 160 13.86 6.16 8.04
C PHE A 160 15.27 6.75 8.14
N ASN A 161 16.05 6.68 7.06
CA ASN A 161 17.43 7.20 6.99
C ASN A 161 17.54 8.70 7.28
N ILE A 162 16.43 9.45 7.16
CA ILE A 162 16.39 10.89 7.41
C ILE A 162 15.62 11.15 8.70
N GLN A 163 16.22 11.95 9.60
CA GLN A 163 15.60 12.41 10.83
C GLN A 163 15.01 13.81 10.64
N TYR A 164 13.69 13.89 10.59
CA TYR A 164 12.95 15.14 10.56
C TYR A 164 12.50 15.60 11.95
N LEU A 165 12.33 14.66 12.90
CA LEU A 165 11.88 14.94 14.26
C LEU A 165 13.06 14.85 15.24
N TYR A 166 13.26 15.90 16.02
CA TYR A 166 14.37 16.00 16.99
C TYR A 166 13.91 16.03 18.46
N ASP A 167 12.60 16.17 18.71
CA ASP A 167 12.04 16.05 20.06
C ASP A 167 12.28 14.62 20.60
N HIS A 168 12.80 14.51 21.82
CA HIS A 168 13.06 13.22 22.48
C HIS A 168 11.82 12.31 22.54
N LYS A 169 10.63 12.86 22.83
CA LYS A 169 9.38 12.11 22.86
C LYS A 169 9.00 11.61 21.46
N ALA A 170 9.15 12.44 20.44
CA ALA A 170 8.90 12.06 19.05
C ALA A 170 9.87 10.98 18.55
N ILE A 171 11.15 11.07 18.94
CA ILE A 171 12.16 10.04 18.67
C ILE A 171 11.77 8.71 19.31
N ASP A 172 11.29 8.73 20.56
CA ASP A 172 10.88 7.50 21.25
C ASP A 172 9.60 6.89 20.65
N ILE A 173 8.65 7.71 20.20
CA ILE A 173 7.48 7.27 19.41
C ILE A 173 7.95 6.57 18.13
N LYS A 174 8.90 7.17 17.39
CA LYS A 174 9.48 6.55 16.17
C LYS A 174 10.18 5.22 16.47
N LYS A 175 10.94 5.11 17.57
CA LYS A 175 11.58 3.85 17.98
C LYS A 175 10.55 2.75 18.25
N ARG A 176 9.41 3.08 18.87
CA ARG A 176 8.31 2.14 19.08
C ARG A 176 7.72 1.65 17.76
N LEU A 177 7.48 2.55 16.80
CA LEU A 177 7.04 2.17 15.46
C LEU A 177 8.02 1.18 14.81
N ILE A 178 9.32 1.48 14.80
CA ILE A 178 10.34 0.60 14.21
C ILE A 178 10.36 -0.77 14.89
N THR A 179 10.21 -0.81 16.22
CA THR A 179 10.12 -2.05 16.98
C THR A 179 8.88 -2.85 16.59
N GLN A 180 7.73 -2.18 16.39
CA GLN A 180 6.52 -2.84 15.92
C GLN A 180 6.68 -3.38 14.49
N LEU A 181 7.25 -2.61 13.57
CA LEU A 181 7.50 -3.08 12.20
C LEU A 181 8.40 -4.33 12.17
N ARG A 182 9.41 -4.41 13.07
CA ARG A 182 10.21 -5.63 13.26
C ARG A 182 9.36 -6.79 13.74
N HIS A 183 8.51 -6.59 14.74
CA HIS A 183 7.62 -7.64 15.22
C HIS A 183 6.66 -8.13 14.12
N ILE A 184 6.04 -7.23 13.37
CA ILE A 184 5.17 -7.54 12.22
C ILE A 184 5.92 -8.37 11.17
N SER A 185 7.18 -8.04 10.87
CA SER A 185 8.02 -8.82 9.95
C SER A 185 8.18 -10.27 10.42
N HIS A 186 8.40 -10.51 11.72
CA HIS A 186 8.48 -11.86 12.28
C HIS A 186 7.15 -12.60 12.13
N VAL A 187 6.02 -11.95 12.45
CA VAL A 187 4.68 -12.54 12.29
C VAL A 187 4.42 -12.94 10.83
N ILE A 188 4.80 -12.09 9.87
CA ILE A 188 4.65 -12.39 8.43
C ILE A 188 5.54 -13.58 8.03
N ASN A 189 6.78 -13.63 8.52
CA ASN A 189 7.70 -14.74 8.25
C ASN A 189 7.17 -16.07 8.80
N ASP A 190 6.66 -16.09 10.03
CA ASP A 190 6.06 -17.28 10.65
C ASP A 190 4.82 -17.76 9.87
N ARG A 191 3.95 -16.83 9.46
CA ARG A 191 2.81 -17.13 8.59
C ARG A 191 3.25 -17.69 7.24
N ASN A 192 4.32 -17.16 6.66
CA ASN A 192 4.86 -17.61 5.38
C ASN A 192 5.62 -18.94 5.46
N ALA A 193 6.08 -19.36 6.63
CA ALA A 193 6.75 -20.65 6.82
C ALA A 193 5.79 -21.85 6.59
N VAL A 194 4.49 -21.66 6.84
CA VAL A 194 3.46 -22.70 6.69
C VAL A 194 2.62 -22.57 5.42
N ARG A 195 2.75 -21.46 4.67
CA ARG A 195 2.00 -21.22 3.43
C ARG A 195 2.68 -21.91 2.24
N LYS A 196 1.88 -22.52 1.36
CA LYS A 196 2.35 -23.06 0.07
C LYS A 196 2.91 -21.98 -0.86
N ILE A 197 2.21 -20.84 -0.94
CA ILE A 197 2.63 -19.65 -1.69
C ILE A 197 2.88 -18.54 -0.67
N LYS A 198 4.12 -18.07 -0.57
CA LYS A 198 4.51 -17.03 0.37
C LYS A 198 3.94 -15.68 -0.08
N TYR A 199 3.47 -14.89 0.87
CA TYR A 199 3.03 -13.52 0.63
C TYR A 199 3.99 -12.58 1.33
N ASN A 200 5.00 -12.09 0.60
CA ASN A 200 6.08 -11.27 1.16
C ASN A 200 5.97 -9.78 0.80
N TYR A 201 4.97 -9.37 0.02
CA TYR A 201 4.87 -8.02 -0.54
C TYR A 201 4.66 -6.93 0.53
N LEU A 202 4.10 -7.30 1.68
CA LEU A 202 3.89 -6.40 2.82
C LEU A 202 4.88 -6.63 3.97
N ASN A 203 5.97 -7.37 3.75
CA ASN A 203 6.98 -7.49 4.80
C ASN A 203 7.73 -6.15 4.96
N PRO A 204 7.63 -5.45 6.11
CA PRO A 204 8.17 -4.10 6.26
C PRO A 204 9.70 -4.05 6.32
N ILE A 205 10.34 -5.20 6.51
CA ILE A 205 11.80 -5.33 6.51
C ILE A 205 12.20 -6.04 5.22
N SER A 206 13.01 -5.34 4.43
CA SER A 206 13.57 -5.91 3.23
C SER A 206 14.65 -6.92 3.61
N THR A 207 14.38 -8.20 3.38
CA THR A 207 15.44 -9.12 3.02
C THR A 207 15.54 -9.05 1.50
N LYS A 208 16.55 -8.36 0.95
CA LYS A 208 16.95 -8.68 -0.42
C LYS A 208 17.36 -10.15 -0.38
N SER A 209 16.49 -11.03 -0.85
CA SER A 209 16.89 -12.38 -1.23
C SER A 209 17.75 -12.21 -2.47
N ASN A 210 19.07 -12.27 -2.26
CA ASN A 210 20.05 -12.43 -3.33
C ASN A 210 19.74 -13.69 -4.15
#